data_AF-A0A2G8HZ92-F1
#
_entry.id   AF-A0A2G8HZ92-F1
#
_cell.length_a   1.000
_cell.length_b   1.000
_cell.length_c   1.000
_cell.angle_alpha   90.00
_cell.angle_beta   90.00
_cell.angle_gamma   90.00
#
_symmetry.space_group_name_H-M   'P 1'
#
loop_
_entity.id
_entity.type
_entity.pdbx_description
1 polymer ?
#
loop_
_entity_poly.entity_id
_entity_poly.type
_entity_poly.pdbx_seq_one_letter_code
_entity_poly.pdbx_strand_id
1 'polypeptide(L)'
;MYKSFLILSLLLLLLSCGKSEEKVDNAVLRANLALTRGDCDSAITILESEGSQPNNPTFIKTLASAYACKSGYKTTTLFGTDLEKVSDPDLLLRAMSTFTTSEIDGLDNASYTYSKLALDTLLYAGGTSLTTNPTSDMRSALFGSKGMELNSFAFYLSLTQLGKFSFYFGNASFVTGIKGAGNDTSTNPCYLDYNANVNAFLDVLGTTGVCVNGSDEGHPELVDGVDLVNIENACTGITLFNNFVDTLDSFIDTFTGDDFSEFANISTAVELAKLGITAVKPTFDTRIFDTTSQARCESLFDGNDEDIMYFYAAVFETLHR
;
A
#
# COMPACT_ATOMS: atom_id res chain seq x y z
N MET A 1 -13.23 -24.67 -59.85
CA MET A 1 -12.61 -23.43 -59.30
C MET A 1 -13.51 -22.67 -58.32
N TYR A 2 -14.83 -22.58 -58.52
CA TYR A 2 -15.73 -21.88 -57.58
C TYR A 2 -15.88 -22.53 -56.18
N LYS A 3 -15.81 -23.86 -56.05
CA LYS A 3 -15.86 -24.55 -54.73
C LYS A 3 -14.66 -24.24 -53.83
N SER A 4 -13.46 -24.14 -54.39
CA SER A 4 -12.24 -23.83 -53.63
C SER A 4 -12.20 -22.37 -53.16
N PHE A 5 -12.80 -21.45 -53.92
CA PHE A 5 -12.91 -20.04 -53.55
C PHE A 5 -13.93 -19.80 -52.43
N LEU A 6 -15.03 -20.55 -52.43
CA LEU A 6 -16.06 -20.48 -51.38
C LEU A 6 -15.52 -20.98 -50.03
N ILE A 7 -14.75 -22.09 -50.03
CA ILE A 7 -14.11 -22.65 -48.84
C ILE A 7 -13.06 -21.68 -48.27
N LEU A 8 -12.27 -21.03 -49.14
CA LEU A 8 -11.29 -20.02 -48.71
C LEU A 8 -11.97 -18.78 -48.10
N SER A 9 -13.10 -18.34 -48.66
CA SER A 9 -13.89 -17.22 -48.09
C SER A 9 -14.55 -17.58 -46.75
N LEU A 10 -14.98 -18.84 -46.57
CA LEU A 10 -15.57 -19.31 -45.33
C LEU A 10 -14.51 -19.48 -44.22
N LEU A 11 -13.29 -19.88 -44.57
CA LEU A 11 -12.14 -19.93 -43.67
C LEU A 11 -11.65 -18.54 -43.23
N LEU A 12 -11.75 -17.53 -44.11
CA LEU A 12 -11.45 -16.13 -43.77
C LEU A 12 -12.50 -15.52 -42.82
N LEU A 13 -13.76 -15.97 -42.89
CA LEU A 13 -14.81 -15.56 -41.94
C LEU A 13 -14.66 -16.22 -40.57
N LEU A 14 -14.05 -17.41 -40.49
CA LEU A 14 -13.71 -18.08 -39.23
C LEU A 14 -12.42 -17.55 -38.57
N LEU A 15 -11.58 -16.83 -39.32
CA LEU A 15 -10.44 -16.06 -38.80
C LEU A 15 -10.87 -14.68 -38.25
N SER A 16 -12.12 -14.27 -38.48
CA SER A 16 -12.76 -13.12 -37.82
C SER A 16 -13.31 -13.53 -36.45
N CYS A 17 -12.45 -14.11 -35.60
CA CYS A 17 -12.67 -14.15 -34.16
C CYS A 17 -12.86 -12.71 -33.65
N GLY A 18 -13.77 -12.51 -32.70
CA GLY A 18 -14.17 -11.19 -32.17
C GLY A 18 -12.98 -10.29 -31.86
N LYS A 19 -13.20 -8.97 -31.95
CA LYS A 19 -12.15 -7.97 -31.73
C LYS A 19 -11.45 -8.28 -30.40
N SER A 20 -10.13 -8.10 -30.34
CA SER A 20 -9.34 -8.34 -29.12
C SER A 20 -9.94 -7.70 -27.87
N GLU A 21 -10.60 -6.56 -28.03
CA GLU A 21 -11.34 -5.84 -26.99
C GLU A 21 -12.54 -6.61 -26.43
N GLU A 22 -13.33 -7.26 -27.29
CA GLU A 22 -14.51 -8.06 -26.89
C GLU A 22 -14.10 -9.29 -26.06
N LYS A 23 -12.91 -9.84 -26.33
CA LYS A 23 -12.34 -10.94 -25.55
C LYS A 23 -11.98 -10.49 -24.12
N VAL A 24 -11.34 -9.33 -23.99
CA VAL A 24 -10.97 -8.74 -22.69
C VAL A 24 -12.22 -8.40 -21.88
N ASP A 25 -13.23 -7.81 -22.50
CA ASP A 25 -14.50 -7.49 -21.83
C ASP A 25 -15.23 -8.75 -21.33
N ASN A 26 -15.21 -9.83 -22.13
CA ASN A 26 -15.76 -11.12 -21.72
C ASN A 26 -14.99 -11.71 -20.53
N ALA A 27 -13.66 -11.61 -20.52
CA ALA A 27 -12.83 -12.07 -19.41
C ALA A 27 -13.15 -11.28 -18.13
N VAL A 28 -13.27 -9.96 -18.21
CA VAL A 28 -13.70 -9.09 -17.10
C VAL A 28 -15.06 -9.53 -16.55
N LEU A 29 -16.05 -9.76 -17.42
CA LEU A 29 -17.37 -10.22 -16.98
C LEU A 29 -17.29 -11.58 -16.26
N ARG A 30 -16.57 -12.55 -16.82
CA ARG A 30 -16.41 -13.89 -16.23
C ARG A 30 -15.67 -13.84 -14.90
N ALA A 31 -14.64 -13.00 -14.79
CA ALA A 31 -13.92 -12.79 -13.54
C ALA A 31 -14.83 -12.18 -12.47
N ASN A 32 -15.64 -11.16 -12.80
CA ASN A 32 -16.62 -10.60 -11.86
C ASN A 32 -17.65 -11.63 -11.38
N LEU A 33 -18.09 -12.56 -12.25
CA LEU A 33 -18.96 -13.67 -11.85
C LEU A 33 -18.28 -14.64 -10.87
N ALA A 34 -16.98 -14.90 -11.04
CA ALA A 34 -16.19 -15.70 -10.11
C ALA A 34 -16.01 -14.99 -8.76
N LEU A 35 -15.70 -13.68 -8.78
CA LEU A 35 -15.58 -12.85 -7.57
C LEU A 35 -16.88 -12.78 -6.77
N THR A 36 -18.03 -12.71 -7.44
CA THR A 36 -19.36 -12.75 -6.79
C THR A 36 -19.57 -14.05 -5.99
N ARG A 37 -18.90 -15.14 -6.37
CA ARG A 37 -18.94 -16.45 -5.68
C ARG A 37 -17.81 -16.63 -4.67
N GLY A 38 -16.92 -15.64 -4.52
CA GLY A 38 -15.70 -15.73 -3.71
C GLY A 38 -14.60 -16.60 -4.34
N ASP A 39 -14.69 -16.93 -5.63
CA ASP A 39 -13.69 -17.74 -6.34
C ASP A 39 -12.59 -16.84 -6.93
N CYS A 40 -11.71 -16.37 -6.05
CA CYS A 40 -10.65 -15.42 -6.38
C CYS A 40 -9.62 -16.02 -7.35
N ASP A 41 -9.28 -17.30 -7.19
CA ASP A 41 -8.29 -17.99 -8.03
C ASP A 41 -8.76 -18.12 -9.48
N SER A 42 -10.03 -18.48 -9.69
CA SER A 42 -10.61 -18.50 -11.04
C SER A 42 -10.63 -17.11 -11.65
N ALA A 43 -10.95 -16.07 -10.88
CA ALA A 43 -10.96 -14.69 -11.38
C ALA A 43 -9.56 -14.23 -11.83
N ILE A 44 -8.52 -14.50 -11.02
CA ILE A 44 -7.12 -14.22 -11.37
C ILE A 44 -6.74 -14.97 -12.65
N THR A 45 -6.99 -16.29 -12.68
CA THR A 45 -6.64 -17.14 -13.84
C THR A 45 -7.28 -16.65 -15.13
N ILE A 46 -8.56 -16.23 -15.08
CA ILE A 46 -9.27 -15.70 -16.25
C ILE A 46 -8.61 -14.42 -16.75
N LEU A 47 -8.30 -13.48 -15.87
CA LEU A 47 -7.76 -12.18 -16.25
C LEU A 47 -6.31 -12.28 -16.72
N GLU A 48 -5.45 -12.98 -15.97
CA GLU A 48 -4.04 -13.15 -16.34
C GLU A 48 -3.86 -13.86 -17.69
N SER A 49 -4.82 -14.71 -18.09
CA SER A 49 -4.81 -15.36 -19.41
C SER A 49 -4.98 -14.40 -20.60
N GLU A 50 -5.43 -13.18 -20.36
CA GLU A 50 -5.55 -12.12 -21.37
C GLU A 50 -4.27 -11.26 -21.49
N GLY A 51 -3.30 -11.46 -20.59
CA GLY A 51 -2.07 -10.67 -20.52
C GLY A 51 -2.28 -9.24 -20.00
N SER A 52 -1.21 -8.45 -20.00
CA SER A 52 -1.22 -7.09 -19.46
C SER A 52 -2.15 -6.17 -20.25
N GLN A 53 -3.05 -5.46 -19.56
CA GLN A 53 -3.96 -4.46 -20.12
C GLN A 53 -3.75 -3.10 -19.42
N PRO A 54 -2.57 -2.46 -19.56
CA PRO A 54 -2.18 -1.31 -18.74
C PRO A 54 -3.05 -0.07 -18.93
N ASN A 55 -3.78 0.01 -20.05
CA ASN A 55 -4.64 1.15 -20.39
C ASN A 55 -6.14 0.84 -20.25
N ASN A 56 -6.53 -0.32 -19.71
CA ASN A 56 -7.92 -0.67 -19.48
C ASN A 56 -8.23 -0.59 -17.96
N PRO A 57 -8.78 0.53 -17.48
CA PRO A 57 -8.99 0.73 -16.04
C PRO A 57 -10.02 -0.26 -15.46
N THR A 58 -10.97 -0.75 -16.26
CA THR A 58 -11.92 -1.77 -15.82
C THR A 58 -11.20 -3.10 -15.58
N PHE A 59 -10.37 -3.53 -16.52
CA PHE A 59 -9.56 -4.74 -16.36
C PHE A 59 -8.64 -4.64 -15.15
N ILE A 60 -7.91 -3.52 -15.01
CA ILE A 60 -7.01 -3.26 -13.88
C ILE A 60 -7.75 -3.35 -12.55
N LYS A 61 -8.89 -2.66 -12.42
CA LYS A 61 -9.70 -2.70 -11.20
C LYS A 61 -10.21 -4.09 -10.89
N THR A 62 -10.66 -4.85 -11.89
CA THR A 62 -11.13 -6.23 -11.69
C THR A 62 -9.97 -7.16 -11.31
N LEU A 63 -8.78 -7.01 -11.89
CA LEU A 63 -7.60 -7.79 -11.53
C LEU A 63 -7.14 -7.49 -10.09
N ALA A 64 -7.04 -6.21 -9.73
CA ALA A 64 -6.78 -5.79 -8.36
C ALA A 64 -7.85 -6.34 -7.40
N SER A 65 -9.12 -6.34 -7.78
CA SER A 65 -10.20 -6.92 -6.97
C SER A 65 -10.03 -8.43 -6.77
N ALA A 66 -9.50 -9.14 -7.76
CA ALA A 66 -9.24 -10.57 -7.66
C ALA A 66 -8.07 -10.90 -6.74
N TYR A 67 -6.98 -10.12 -6.81
CA TYR A 67 -5.90 -10.22 -5.85
C TYR A 67 -6.32 -9.83 -4.43
N ALA A 68 -7.11 -8.76 -4.27
CA ALA A 68 -7.67 -8.35 -2.98
C ALA A 68 -8.61 -9.43 -2.40
N CYS A 69 -9.46 -10.04 -3.22
CA CYS A 69 -10.26 -11.20 -2.81
C CYS A 69 -9.37 -12.31 -2.26
N LYS A 70 -8.27 -12.62 -2.96
CA LYS A 70 -7.32 -13.67 -2.55
C LYS A 70 -6.54 -13.32 -1.30
N SER A 71 -6.32 -12.04 -1.02
CA SER A 71 -5.74 -11.59 0.24
C SER A 71 -6.72 -11.68 1.42
N GLY A 72 -8.00 -11.95 1.18
CA GLY A 72 -9.04 -11.97 2.22
C GLY A 72 -9.69 -10.60 2.45
N TYR A 73 -9.31 -9.57 1.68
CA TYR A 73 -9.94 -8.26 1.76
C TYR A 73 -11.42 -8.32 1.37
N LYS A 74 -12.26 -7.62 2.14
CA LYS A 74 -13.68 -7.42 1.86
C LYS A 74 -14.05 -5.98 2.17
N THR A 75 -14.55 -5.26 1.17
CA THR A 75 -15.04 -3.88 1.36
C THR A 75 -16.08 -3.79 2.48
N THR A 76 -16.99 -4.77 2.59
CA THR A 76 -18.00 -4.77 3.66
C THR A 76 -17.40 -4.90 5.05
N THR A 77 -16.27 -5.60 5.21
CA THR A 77 -15.56 -5.73 6.49
C THR A 77 -14.78 -4.46 6.79
N LEU A 78 -14.12 -3.87 5.78
CA LEU A 78 -13.44 -2.59 5.94
C LEU A 78 -14.39 -1.54 6.50
N PHE A 79 -15.51 -1.29 5.80
CA PHE A 79 -16.46 -0.25 6.17
C PHE A 79 -17.34 -0.60 7.37
N GLY A 80 -17.68 -1.87 7.56
CA GLY A 80 -18.61 -2.30 8.62
C GLY A 80 -17.94 -2.71 9.92
N THR A 81 -16.61 -2.71 10.01
CA THR A 81 -15.89 -3.20 11.21
C THR A 81 -14.54 -2.55 11.41
N ASP A 82 -13.73 -2.41 10.36
CA ASP A 82 -12.34 -1.98 10.52
C ASP A 82 -12.19 -0.46 10.63
N LEU A 83 -12.91 0.33 9.81
CA LEU A 83 -12.83 1.79 9.87
C LEU A 83 -13.23 2.36 11.24
N GLU A 84 -14.21 1.75 11.91
CA GLU A 84 -14.65 2.16 13.27
C GLU A 84 -13.53 2.06 14.32
N LYS A 85 -12.46 1.30 14.05
CA LYS A 85 -11.30 1.19 14.95
C LYS A 85 -10.40 2.43 14.87
N VAL A 86 -10.44 3.17 13.76
CA VAL A 86 -9.70 4.42 13.57
C VAL A 86 -10.50 5.55 14.21
N SER A 87 -10.32 5.73 15.51
CA SER A 87 -11.02 6.78 16.29
C SER A 87 -10.15 7.96 16.67
N ASP A 88 -8.82 7.82 16.53
CA ASP A 88 -7.84 8.87 16.79
C ASP A 88 -6.80 8.88 15.64
N PRO A 89 -6.73 9.95 14.83
CA PRO A 89 -5.75 10.04 13.75
C PRO A 89 -4.31 10.03 14.23
N ASP A 90 -4.05 10.44 15.45
CA ASP A 90 -2.68 10.43 15.96
C ASP A 90 -2.22 8.99 16.33
N LEU A 91 -3.16 8.02 16.37
CA LEU A 91 -2.91 6.60 16.63
C LEU A 91 -3.25 5.75 15.39
N LEU A 92 -3.12 6.33 14.20
CA LEU A 92 -3.56 5.73 12.94
C LEU A 92 -3.02 4.31 12.72
N LEU A 93 -1.71 4.13 12.82
CA LEU A 93 -1.05 2.84 12.53
C LEU A 93 -1.38 1.80 13.60
N ARG A 94 -1.57 2.25 14.85
CA ARG A 94 -2.08 1.42 15.94
C ARG A 94 -3.50 0.92 15.68
N ALA A 95 -4.39 1.78 15.20
CA ALA A 95 -5.74 1.35 14.87
C ALA A 95 -5.74 0.37 13.70
N MET A 96 -5.00 0.69 12.63
CA MET A 96 -4.90 -0.14 11.43
C MET A 96 -4.28 -1.53 11.72
N SER A 97 -3.33 -1.62 12.65
CA SER A 97 -2.72 -2.90 13.03
C SER A 97 -3.73 -3.89 13.64
N THR A 98 -4.91 -3.41 14.06
CA THR A 98 -6.01 -4.25 14.58
C THR A 98 -7.09 -4.57 13.54
N PHE A 99 -6.92 -4.18 12.27
CA PHE A 99 -7.89 -4.54 11.23
C PHE A 99 -7.99 -6.05 11.08
N THR A 100 -9.14 -6.51 10.59
CA THR A 100 -9.51 -7.93 10.54
C THR A 100 -8.55 -8.77 9.70
N THR A 101 -7.78 -8.15 8.80
CA THR A 101 -6.77 -8.83 7.98
C THR A 101 -5.34 -8.45 8.34
N SER A 102 -5.09 -7.65 9.38
CA SER A 102 -3.75 -7.15 9.70
C SER A 102 -2.80 -8.22 10.24
N GLU A 103 -3.34 -9.24 10.91
CA GLU A 103 -2.53 -10.34 11.44
C GLU A 103 -1.83 -11.11 10.32
N ILE A 104 -0.50 -11.05 10.33
CA ILE A 104 0.41 -11.82 9.47
C ILE A 104 1.62 -12.23 10.31
N ASP A 105 2.27 -13.31 9.91
CA ASP A 105 3.42 -13.93 10.56
C ASP A 105 4.74 -13.74 9.79
N GLY A 106 4.69 -13.11 8.61
CA GLY A 106 5.83 -12.88 7.75
C GLY A 106 5.46 -12.16 6.46
N LEU A 107 6.47 -11.66 5.74
CA LEU A 107 6.29 -10.99 4.45
C LEU A 107 5.89 -11.96 3.32
N ASP A 108 6.22 -13.25 3.45
CA ASP A 108 5.82 -14.32 2.53
C ASP A 108 4.36 -14.79 2.76
N ASN A 109 3.69 -14.27 3.79
CA ASN A 109 2.28 -14.54 4.04
C ASN A 109 1.45 -14.19 2.79
N ALA A 110 0.67 -15.16 2.31
CA ALA A 110 -0.11 -15.01 1.08
C ALA A 110 -1.06 -13.81 1.16
N SER A 111 -1.66 -13.54 2.33
CA SER A 111 -2.55 -12.40 2.52
C SER A 111 -1.81 -11.07 2.39
N TYR A 112 -0.57 -10.97 2.87
CA TYR A 112 0.28 -9.80 2.64
C TYR A 112 0.66 -9.63 1.17
N THR A 113 1.17 -10.71 0.56
CA THR A 113 1.65 -10.70 -0.83
C THR A 113 0.55 -10.33 -1.82
N TYR A 114 -0.62 -10.96 -1.74
CA TYR A 114 -1.73 -10.67 -2.66
C TYR A 114 -2.36 -9.29 -2.41
N SER A 115 -2.32 -8.78 -1.18
CA SER A 115 -2.78 -7.42 -0.87
C SER A 115 -1.83 -6.37 -1.48
N LYS A 116 -0.51 -6.55 -1.36
CA LYS A 116 0.49 -5.72 -2.05
C LYS A 116 0.31 -5.79 -3.57
N LEU A 117 0.15 -6.99 -4.13
CA LEU A 117 -0.06 -7.16 -5.57
C LEU A 117 -1.34 -6.47 -6.07
N ALA A 118 -2.43 -6.53 -5.30
CA ALA A 118 -3.66 -5.82 -5.60
C ALA A 118 -3.44 -4.30 -5.62
N LEU A 119 -2.75 -3.77 -4.61
CA LEU A 119 -2.43 -2.35 -4.50
C LEU A 119 -1.50 -1.89 -5.64
N ASP A 120 -0.41 -2.60 -5.89
CA ASP A 120 0.55 -2.28 -6.95
C ASP A 120 -0.11 -2.31 -8.34
N THR A 121 -1.05 -3.23 -8.57
CA THR A 121 -1.85 -3.28 -9.81
C THR A 121 -2.62 -1.98 -10.05
N LEU A 122 -3.12 -1.34 -8.99
CA LEU A 122 -3.81 -0.04 -9.07
C LEU A 122 -2.81 1.12 -9.18
N LEU A 123 -1.77 1.13 -8.34
CA LEU A 123 -0.82 2.23 -8.26
C LEU A 123 -0.09 2.44 -9.59
N TYR A 124 0.37 1.36 -10.21
CA TYR A 124 1.13 1.37 -11.48
C TYR A 124 0.25 1.24 -12.73
N ALA A 125 -1.05 1.50 -12.60
CA ALA A 125 -1.96 1.61 -13.74
C ALA A 125 -1.42 2.57 -14.82
N GLY A 126 -1.73 2.32 -16.09
CA GLY A 126 -1.18 3.07 -17.22
C GLY A 126 0.18 2.57 -17.71
N GLY A 127 0.71 1.49 -17.12
CA GLY A 127 2.06 1.01 -17.44
C GLY A 127 3.15 1.92 -16.86
N THR A 128 2.87 2.55 -15.72
CA THR A 128 3.84 3.38 -15.01
C THR A 128 5.05 2.51 -14.62
N SER A 129 6.25 3.01 -14.88
CA SER A 129 7.48 2.28 -14.55
C SER A 129 7.65 2.17 -13.04
N LEU A 130 8.21 1.04 -12.58
CA LEU A 130 8.52 0.81 -11.17
C LEU A 130 9.52 1.83 -10.58
N THR A 131 10.27 2.55 -11.40
CA THR A 131 11.23 3.60 -10.96
C THR A 131 10.65 5.02 -10.98
N THR A 132 9.40 5.16 -11.42
CA THR A 132 8.65 6.41 -11.43
C THR A 132 7.66 6.39 -10.28
N ASN A 133 7.57 7.48 -9.51
CA ASN A 133 6.55 7.64 -8.48
C ASN A 133 5.14 7.55 -9.11
N PRO A 134 4.34 6.50 -8.81
CA PRO A 134 2.93 6.52 -9.15
C PRO A 134 2.22 7.56 -8.29
N THR A 135 1.32 8.34 -8.88
CA THR A 135 0.52 9.35 -8.17
C THR A 135 -0.94 9.27 -8.58
N SER A 136 -1.81 9.73 -7.69
CA SER A 136 -3.25 9.79 -7.93
C SER A 136 -3.59 10.74 -9.08
N ASP A 137 -2.86 11.84 -9.20
CA ASP A 137 -2.96 12.79 -10.32
C ASP A 137 -2.63 12.15 -11.66
N MET A 138 -1.56 11.33 -11.73
CA MET A 138 -1.20 10.62 -12.96
C MET A 138 -2.33 9.67 -13.40
N ARG A 139 -2.92 8.93 -12.46
CA ARG A 139 -4.03 8.00 -12.76
C ARG A 139 -5.30 8.74 -13.18
N SER A 140 -5.64 9.84 -12.49
CA SER A 140 -6.77 10.71 -12.84
C SER A 140 -6.60 11.36 -14.21
N ALA A 141 -5.40 11.85 -14.53
CA ALA A 141 -5.10 12.44 -15.83
C ALA A 141 -5.23 11.42 -16.98
N LEU A 142 -4.84 10.17 -16.73
CA LEU A 142 -4.87 9.11 -17.76
C LEU A 142 -6.27 8.53 -17.98
N PHE A 143 -7.04 8.31 -16.90
CA PHE A 143 -8.30 7.56 -16.94
C PHE A 143 -9.55 8.39 -16.60
N GLY A 144 -9.41 9.68 -16.31
CA GLY A 144 -10.51 10.56 -15.92
C GLY A 144 -11.24 10.04 -14.69
N SER A 145 -12.57 9.94 -14.75
CA SER A 145 -13.38 9.41 -13.64
C SER A 145 -13.05 7.97 -13.27
N LYS A 146 -12.57 7.16 -14.22
CA LYS A 146 -12.09 5.81 -13.92
C LYS A 146 -10.77 5.82 -13.16
N GLY A 147 -9.95 6.86 -13.32
CA GLY A 147 -8.74 7.07 -12.50
C GLY A 147 -9.09 7.34 -11.04
N MET A 148 -10.10 8.18 -10.80
CA MET A 148 -10.60 8.43 -9.44
C MET A 148 -11.13 7.15 -8.79
N GLU A 149 -11.84 6.31 -9.54
CA GLU A 149 -12.28 4.99 -9.04
C GLU A 149 -11.12 4.05 -8.67
N LEU A 150 -9.99 4.13 -9.37
CA LEU A 150 -8.77 3.39 -9.03
C LEU A 150 -8.12 3.98 -7.77
N ASN A 151 -8.05 5.31 -7.65
CA ASN A 151 -7.51 5.99 -6.47
C ASN A 151 -8.28 5.64 -5.20
N SER A 152 -9.62 5.67 -5.24
CA SER A 152 -10.43 5.29 -4.08
C SER A 152 -10.19 3.83 -3.67
N PHE A 153 -10.04 2.93 -4.65
CA PHE A 153 -9.77 1.53 -4.32
C PHE A 153 -8.35 1.32 -3.82
N ALA A 154 -7.37 2.04 -4.38
CA ALA A 154 -5.99 2.04 -3.90
C ALA A 154 -5.92 2.55 -2.47
N PHE A 155 -6.64 3.63 -2.14
CA PHE A 155 -6.77 4.12 -0.78
C PHE A 155 -7.27 3.02 0.19
N TYR A 156 -8.36 2.32 -0.14
CA TYR A 156 -8.89 1.24 0.71
C TYR A 156 -7.89 0.10 0.93
N LEU A 157 -7.15 -0.28 -0.13
CA LEU A 157 -6.13 -1.32 -0.03
C LEU A 157 -4.88 -0.84 0.71
N SER A 158 -4.50 0.44 0.59
CA SER A 158 -3.41 1.06 1.35
C SER A 158 -3.68 1.04 2.85
N LEU A 159 -4.92 1.32 3.30
CA LEU A 159 -5.30 1.18 4.72
C LEU A 159 -5.04 -0.24 5.23
N THR A 160 -5.47 -1.23 4.45
CA THR A 160 -5.31 -2.64 4.80
C THR A 160 -3.85 -3.07 4.81
N GLN A 161 -3.09 -2.67 3.79
CA GLN A 161 -1.69 -3.03 3.64
C GLN A 161 -0.80 -2.36 4.70
N LEU A 162 -1.08 -1.10 5.05
CA LEU A 162 -0.43 -0.42 6.17
C LEU A 162 -0.77 -1.06 7.51
N GLY A 163 -2.00 -1.52 7.71
CA GLY A 163 -2.38 -2.28 8.90
C GLY A 163 -1.56 -3.56 9.05
N LYS A 164 -1.41 -4.34 7.98
CA LYS A 164 -0.55 -5.53 7.96
C LYS A 164 0.91 -5.21 8.23
N PHE A 165 1.45 -4.20 7.56
CA PHE A 165 2.82 -3.73 7.77
C PHE A 165 3.04 -3.34 9.23
N SER A 166 2.12 -2.57 9.79
CA SER A 166 2.21 -2.07 11.16
C SER A 166 2.07 -3.19 12.19
N PHE A 167 1.16 -4.13 11.96
CA PHE A 167 1.02 -5.31 12.82
C PHE A 167 2.33 -6.10 12.93
N TYR A 168 2.90 -6.44 11.77
CA TYR A 168 4.11 -7.27 11.71
C TYR A 168 5.34 -6.53 12.23
N PHE A 169 5.74 -5.46 11.56
CA PHE A 169 6.98 -4.76 11.90
C PHE A 169 6.91 -4.00 13.23
N GLY A 170 5.70 -3.63 13.66
CA GLY A 170 5.50 -3.05 14.99
C GLY A 170 5.34 -4.10 16.10
N ASN A 171 5.31 -5.40 15.81
CA ASN A 171 4.93 -6.45 16.75
C ASN A 171 3.70 -6.03 17.59
N ALA A 172 2.64 -5.63 16.89
CA ALA A 172 1.49 -5.02 17.52
C ALA A 172 0.64 -6.05 18.27
N SER A 173 0.05 -5.65 19.39
CA SER A 173 -0.95 -6.46 20.08
C SER A 173 -2.17 -6.67 19.16
N PHE A 174 -2.54 -7.91 18.92
CA PHE A 174 -3.77 -8.27 18.19
C PHE A 174 -5.03 -7.61 18.79
N VAL A 175 -5.05 -7.37 20.10
CA VAL A 175 -6.24 -6.84 20.80
C VAL A 175 -6.24 -5.32 20.85
N THR A 176 -5.10 -4.70 21.14
CA THR A 176 -5.02 -3.26 21.46
C THR A 176 -4.28 -2.43 20.40
N GLY A 177 -3.62 -3.10 19.45
CA GLY A 177 -2.74 -2.48 18.45
C GLY A 177 -1.48 -1.88 19.03
N ILE A 178 -1.23 -2.01 20.34
CA ILE A 178 -0.04 -1.43 20.99
C ILE A 178 1.19 -2.11 20.41
N LYS A 179 2.11 -1.30 19.88
CA LYS A 179 3.42 -1.72 19.37
C LYS A 179 4.26 -2.40 20.44
N GLY A 180 5.03 -3.42 20.07
CA GLY A 180 5.87 -4.22 20.99
C GLY A 180 5.11 -5.03 22.04
N ALA A 181 3.78 -5.10 21.94
CA ALA A 181 2.91 -5.85 22.85
C ALA A 181 2.29 -7.10 22.21
N GLY A 182 2.76 -7.49 21.02
CA GLY A 182 2.46 -8.78 20.42
C GLY A 182 3.15 -9.93 21.17
N ASN A 183 2.59 -11.13 21.02
CA ASN A 183 3.08 -12.34 21.70
C ASN A 183 4.28 -12.99 20.99
N ASP A 184 4.86 -12.34 19.98
CA ASP A 184 5.98 -12.89 19.22
C ASP A 184 7.30 -12.79 19.99
N THR A 185 8.28 -13.59 19.58
CA THR A 185 9.60 -13.78 20.20
C THR A 185 10.54 -12.57 20.14
N SER A 186 10.10 -11.47 19.52
CA SER A 186 10.82 -10.21 19.38
C SER A 186 10.14 -9.15 20.25
N THR A 187 10.83 -8.62 21.26
CA THR A 187 10.30 -7.52 22.08
C THR A 187 10.32 -6.17 21.38
N ASN A 188 10.83 -6.08 20.14
CA ASN A 188 11.21 -4.87 19.40
C ASN A 188 10.38 -3.61 19.76
N PRO A 189 10.81 -2.84 20.79
CA PRO A 189 10.12 -1.63 21.20
C PRO A 189 10.14 -0.56 20.13
N CYS A 190 11.02 -0.63 19.12
CA CYS A 190 11.13 0.30 18.00
C CYS A 190 10.95 -0.43 16.65
N TYR A 191 10.66 0.31 15.58
CA TYR A 191 10.69 -0.22 14.23
C TYR A 191 12.12 -0.47 13.75
N LEU A 192 13.04 0.45 14.07
CA LEU A 192 14.45 0.44 13.67
C LEU A 192 15.37 0.56 14.89
N ASP A 193 16.62 0.17 14.69
CA ASP A 193 17.73 0.54 15.58
C ASP A 193 18.12 1.99 15.27
N TYR A 194 17.80 2.90 16.18
CA TYR A 194 18.05 4.33 15.99
C TYR A 194 19.44 4.74 16.43
N ASN A 195 20.15 5.46 15.56
CA ASN A 195 21.44 6.04 15.89
C ASN A 195 21.33 7.14 16.97
N ALA A 196 22.47 7.61 17.49
CA ALA A 196 22.49 8.62 18.56
C ALA A 196 21.76 9.94 18.23
N ASN A 197 21.77 10.38 16.96
CA ASN A 197 21.11 11.62 16.55
C ASN A 197 19.58 11.46 16.53
N VAL A 198 19.09 10.30 16.06
CA VAL A 198 17.66 10.01 16.00
C VAL A 198 17.11 9.67 17.39
N ASN A 199 17.90 8.98 18.23
CA ASN A 199 17.58 8.78 19.63
C ASN A 199 17.38 10.11 20.39
N ALA A 200 18.25 11.10 20.17
CA ALA A 200 18.07 12.44 20.74
C ALA A 200 16.82 13.15 20.17
N PHE A 201 16.42 12.84 18.93
CA PHE A 201 15.22 13.38 18.31
C PHE A 201 13.93 12.76 18.85
N LEU A 202 13.93 11.46 19.21
CA LEU A 202 12.79 10.81 19.87
C LEU A 202 12.39 11.55 21.16
N ASP A 203 13.35 12.03 21.95
CA ASP A 203 13.09 12.82 23.15
C ASP A 203 12.40 14.17 22.84
N VAL A 204 12.61 14.72 21.65
CA VAL A 204 11.99 15.98 21.19
C VAL A 204 10.58 15.76 20.65
N LEU A 205 10.32 14.61 20.01
CA LEU A 205 9.02 14.26 19.45
C LEU A 205 7.92 14.10 20.53
N GLY A 206 8.32 13.77 21.76
CA GLY A 206 7.39 13.58 22.87
C GLY A 206 6.96 12.12 23.01
N THR A 207 5.71 11.79 22.64
CA THR A 207 5.16 10.44 22.84
C THR A 207 5.29 9.58 21.59
N THR A 208 6.21 8.61 21.63
CA THR A 208 6.48 7.59 20.60
C THR A 208 6.12 6.17 21.06
N GLY A 209 5.30 6.08 22.12
CA GLY A 209 4.83 4.83 22.70
C GLY A 209 5.93 4.14 23.50
N VAL A 210 6.16 2.86 23.22
CA VAL A 210 7.20 2.05 23.88
C VAL A 210 8.59 2.28 23.30
N CYS A 211 8.71 2.90 22.11
CA CYS A 211 9.98 3.28 21.54
C CYS A 211 10.45 4.58 22.18
N VAL A 212 11.49 4.53 23.00
CA VAL A 212 12.04 5.72 23.67
C VAL A 212 13.55 5.78 23.42
N ASN A 213 14.18 6.91 23.73
CA ASN A 213 15.63 7.01 23.66
C ASN A 213 16.31 5.89 24.50
N GLY A 214 17.21 5.14 23.86
CA GLY A 214 17.87 3.97 24.46
C GLY A 214 17.08 2.67 24.34
N SER A 215 15.96 2.67 23.61
CA SER A 215 15.33 1.45 23.09
C SER A 215 16.08 1.02 21.83
N ASP A 216 17.12 0.21 22.00
CA ASP A 216 18.04 -0.18 20.93
C ASP A 216 17.62 -1.48 20.21
N GLU A 217 16.31 -1.74 20.12
CA GLU A 217 15.78 -2.99 19.56
C GLU A 217 14.67 -2.69 18.53
N GLY A 218 15.08 -2.59 17.27
CA GLY A 218 14.25 -2.56 16.08
C GLY A 218 13.74 -3.94 15.66
N HIS A 219 12.87 -3.97 14.66
CA HIS A 219 12.40 -5.24 14.12
C HIS A 219 13.54 -5.95 13.36
N PRO A 220 13.79 -7.26 13.57
CA PRO A 220 14.91 -7.97 12.95
C PRO A 220 14.95 -7.94 11.42
N GLU A 221 13.79 -7.80 10.78
CA GLU A 221 13.68 -7.69 9.31
C GLU A 221 13.71 -6.24 8.78
N LEU A 222 13.74 -5.23 9.66
CA LEU A 222 13.94 -3.83 9.25
C LEU A 222 15.38 -3.34 9.51
N VAL A 223 16.21 -4.16 10.14
CA VAL A 223 17.55 -3.81 10.60
C VAL A 223 18.57 -4.76 9.99
N ASP A 224 19.58 -4.22 9.32
CA ASP A 224 20.68 -5.01 8.70
C ASP A 224 21.96 -5.03 9.57
N GLY A 225 21.92 -4.35 10.72
CA GLY A 225 23.00 -4.26 11.70
C GLY A 225 22.80 -3.04 12.59
N VAL A 226 23.71 -2.84 13.55
CA VAL A 226 23.66 -1.67 14.45
C VAL A 226 23.70 -0.39 13.63
N ASP A 227 22.69 0.46 13.83
CA ASP A 227 22.49 1.71 13.11
C ASP A 227 22.41 1.54 11.57
N LEU A 228 22.02 0.35 11.08
CA LEU A 228 21.86 0.05 9.67
C LEU A 228 20.44 -0.42 9.38
N VAL A 229 19.84 0.15 8.35
CA VAL A 229 18.46 -0.11 7.95
C VAL A 229 18.44 -1.11 6.80
N ASN A 230 17.54 -2.09 6.89
CA ASN A 230 17.17 -2.89 5.72
C ASN A 230 16.37 -2.00 4.75
N ILE A 231 17.06 -1.47 3.74
CA ILE A 231 16.50 -0.45 2.85
C ILE A 231 15.27 -0.94 2.06
N GLU A 232 15.23 -2.21 1.66
CA GLU A 232 14.11 -2.78 0.90
C GLU A 232 12.82 -2.78 1.73
N ASN A 233 12.89 -3.29 2.96
CA ASN A 233 11.73 -3.35 3.85
C ASN A 233 11.35 -1.96 4.39
N ALA A 234 12.33 -1.10 4.65
CA ALA A 234 12.06 0.27 5.08
C ALA A 234 11.40 1.10 3.96
N CYS A 235 11.89 0.98 2.73
CA CYS A 235 11.27 1.63 1.57
C CYS A 235 9.88 1.07 1.25
N THR A 236 9.62 -0.20 1.56
CA THR A 236 8.25 -0.74 1.51
C THR A 236 7.33 0.03 2.45
N GLY A 237 7.72 0.25 3.71
CA GLY A 237 6.92 1.03 4.66
C GLY A 237 6.72 2.49 4.24
N ILE A 238 7.81 3.18 3.90
CA ILE A 238 7.79 4.58 3.44
C ILE A 238 6.85 4.75 2.25
N THR A 239 7.00 3.92 1.22
CA THR A 239 6.22 4.08 0.00
C THR A 239 4.77 3.66 0.19
N LEU A 240 4.46 2.67 1.04
CA LEU A 240 3.08 2.37 1.43
C LEU A 240 2.42 3.57 2.11
N PHE A 241 3.12 4.22 3.05
CA PHE A 241 2.60 5.39 3.75
C PHE A 241 2.39 6.57 2.80
N ASN A 242 3.36 6.87 1.94
CA ASN A 242 3.24 7.97 1.00
C ASN A 242 2.14 7.73 -0.06
N ASN A 243 1.98 6.49 -0.55
CA ASN A 243 0.86 6.15 -1.44
C ASN A 243 -0.49 6.27 -0.74
N PHE A 244 -0.56 5.94 0.56
CA PHE A 244 -1.74 6.18 1.37
C PHE A 244 -2.08 7.66 1.44
N VAL A 245 -1.11 8.54 1.74
CA VAL A 245 -1.33 10.00 1.78
C VAL A 245 -1.76 10.54 0.41
N ASP A 246 -1.05 10.17 -0.67
CA ASP A 246 -1.41 10.58 -2.06
C ASP A 246 -2.84 10.16 -2.43
N THR A 247 -3.23 8.93 -2.12
CA THR A 247 -4.58 8.42 -2.44
C THR A 247 -5.65 8.96 -1.50
N LEU A 248 -5.32 9.28 -0.26
CA LEU A 248 -6.18 9.94 0.71
C LEU A 248 -6.53 11.36 0.26
N ASP A 249 -5.53 12.17 -0.09
CA ASP A 249 -5.72 13.55 -0.57
C ASP A 249 -6.63 13.55 -1.81
N SER A 250 -6.34 12.67 -2.79
CA SER A 250 -7.20 12.50 -3.97
C SER A 250 -8.62 12.01 -3.64
N PHE A 251 -8.80 11.22 -2.58
CA PHE A 251 -10.10 10.71 -2.17
C PHE A 251 -10.92 11.80 -1.48
N ILE A 252 -10.34 12.50 -0.49
CA ILE A 252 -10.99 13.58 0.26
C ILE A 252 -11.46 14.69 -0.69
N ASP A 253 -10.67 15.05 -1.70
CA ASP A 253 -11.04 16.05 -2.70
C ASP A 253 -12.33 15.73 -3.47
N THR A 254 -12.74 14.46 -3.49
CA THR A 254 -13.89 13.96 -4.26
C THR A 254 -15.03 13.44 -3.38
N PHE A 255 -14.78 13.19 -2.10
CA PHE A 255 -15.74 12.60 -1.18
C PHE A 255 -16.56 13.69 -0.46
N THR A 256 -17.86 13.45 -0.29
CA THR A 256 -18.79 14.41 0.32
C THR A 256 -19.45 13.89 1.60
N GLY A 257 -18.88 12.88 2.25
CA GLY A 257 -19.37 12.29 3.50
C GLY A 257 -18.39 12.46 4.66
N ASP A 258 -18.83 12.09 5.87
CA ASP A 258 -18.06 12.25 7.11
C ASP A 258 -17.28 10.99 7.53
N ASP A 259 -17.46 9.86 6.83
CA ASP A 259 -16.88 8.53 7.17
C ASP A 259 -15.34 8.48 7.21
N PHE A 260 -14.67 9.56 6.78
CA PHE A 260 -13.21 9.70 6.74
C PHE A 260 -12.73 11.01 7.38
N SER A 261 -13.57 11.65 8.19
CA SER A 261 -13.24 12.92 8.84
C SER A 261 -12.01 12.83 9.74
N GLU A 262 -11.78 11.65 10.31
CA GLU A 262 -10.64 11.31 11.14
C GLU A 262 -9.33 11.42 10.34
N PHE A 263 -9.35 11.11 9.04
CA PHE A 263 -8.17 11.14 8.19
C PHE A 263 -7.78 12.55 7.70
N ALA A 264 -8.65 13.54 7.85
CA ALA A 264 -8.46 14.89 7.28
C ALA A 264 -7.20 15.63 7.80
N ASN A 265 -6.64 15.21 8.93
CA ASN A 265 -5.47 15.86 9.54
C ASN A 265 -4.14 15.17 9.24
N ILE A 266 -4.14 14.03 8.54
CA ILE A 266 -2.90 13.27 8.28
C ILE A 266 -1.89 14.10 7.49
N SER A 267 -2.31 14.81 6.44
CA SER A 267 -1.39 15.64 5.64
C SER A 267 -0.78 16.78 6.47
N THR A 268 -1.51 17.29 7.47
CA THR A 268 -0.96 18.26 8.45
C THR A 268 0.06 17.59 9.38
N ALA A 269 -0.22 16.39 9.89
CA ALA A 269 0.72 15.65 10.73
C ALA A 269 2.04 15.32 9.98
N VAL A 270 1.94 14.96 8.70
CA VAL A 270 3.10 14.71 7.83
C VAL A 270 3.96 15.97 7.65
N GLU A 271 3.34 17.12 7.38
CA GLU A 271 4.07 18.38 7.27
C GLU A 271 4.71 18.80 8.61
N LEU A 272 4.05 18.57 9.74
CA LEU A 272 4.64 18.81 11.07
C LEU A 272 5.84 17.89 11.33
N ALA A 273 5.76 16.61 10.97
CA ALA A 273 6.87 15.66 11.07
C ALA A 273 8.08 16.14 10.24
N LYS A 274 7.84 16.54 8.98
CA LYS A 274 8.86 17.09 8.08
C LYS A 274 9.52 18.36 8.64
N LEU A 275 8.73 19.29 9.17
CA LEU A 275 9.24 20.51 9.82
C LEU A 275 10.05 20.18 11.08
N GLY A 276 9.59 19.23 11.89
CA GLY A 276 10.29 18.77 13.10
C GLY A 276 11.66 18.19 12.76
N ILE A 277 11.73 17.31 11.76
CA ILE A 277 13.00 16.71 11.30
C ILE A 277 13.93 17.79 10.75
N THR A 278 13.46 18.65 9.84
CA THR A 278 14.31 19.67 9.19
C THR A 278 14.83 20.73 10.16
N ALA A 279 14.14 20.96 11.28
CA ALA A 279 14.62 21.83 12.35
C ALA A 279 15.86 21.26 13.07
N VAL A 280 15.95 19.94 13.25
CA VAL A 280 17.09 19.28 13.93
C VAL A 280 18.16 18.77 12.96
N LYS A 281 17.76 18.42 11.74
CA LYS A 281 18.63 17.98 10.63
C LYS A 281 18.32 18.80 9.37
N PRO A 282 18.91 20.00 9.21
CA PRO A 282 18.68 20.84 8.03
C PRO A 282 19.11 20.22 6.69
N THR A 283 19.93 19.16 6.72
CA THR A 283 20.38 18.42 5.54
C THR A 283 19.49 17.22 5.19
N PHE A 284 18.40 17.01 5.93
CA PHE A 284 17.46 15.91 5.69
C PHE A 284 16.90 15.98 4.27
N ASP A 285 16.96 14.85 3.55
CA ASP A 285 16.41 14.77 2.21
C ASP A 285 14.88 14.60 2.24
N THR A 286 14.20 15.73 2.09
CA THR A 286 12.73 15.80 2.14
C THR A 286 12.03 15.01 1.04
N ARG A 287 12.74 14.54 0.00
CA ARG A 287 12.15 13.72 -1.07
C ARG A 287 11.56 12.40 -0.54
N ILE A 288 11.95 11.97 0.66
CA ILE A 288 11.42 10.75 1.29
C ILE A 288 9.91 10.83 1.52
N PHE A 289 9.35 12.02 1.76
CA PHE A 289 7.91 12.23 1.97
C PHE A 289 7.09 12.17 0.68
N ASP A 290 7.73 12.36 -0.48
CA ASP A 290 7.05 12.40 -1.78
C ASP A 290 7.35 11.14 -2.62
N THR A 291 8.07 10.17 -2.06
CA THR A 291 8.51 8.97 -2.79
C THR A 291 7.50 7.83 -2.64
N THR A 292 6.75 7.55 -3.70
CA THR A 292 5.71 6.53 -3.77
C THR A 292 6.14 5.28 -4.54
N SER A 293 7.31 5.29 -5.16
CA SER A 293 7.91 4.11 -5.81
C SER A 293 8.99 3.49 -4.92
N GLN A 294 8.87 2.19 -4.64
CA GLN A 294 9.83 1.45 -3.82
C GLN A 294 11.22 1.43 -4.46
N ALA A 295 11.35 1.04 -5.74
CA ALA A 295 12.65 1.03 -6.42
C ALA A 295 13.29 2.42 -6.51
N ARG A 296 12.48 3.49 -6.58
CA ARG A 296 12.99 4.86 -6.49
C ARG A 296 13.46 5.20 -5.08
N CYS A 297 12.71 4.81 -4.04
CA CYS A 297 13.11 4.99 -2.65
C CYS A 297 14.45 4.33 -2.39
N GLU A 298 14.60 3.05 -2.74
CA GLU A 298 15.84 2.29 -2.56
C GLU A 298 17.01 2.99 -3.27
N SER A 299 16.80 3.44 -4.51
CA SER A 299 17.85 4.16 -5.25
C SER A 299 18.18 5.54 -4.70
N LEU A 300 17.23 6.25 -4.08
CA LEU A 300 17.44 7.59 -3.55
C LEU A 300 18.14 7.59 -2.20
N PHE A 301 17.88 6.56 -1.39
CA PHE A 301 18.31 6.48 0.01
C PHE A 301 19.37 5.39 0.26
N ASP A 302 19.94 4.80 -0.80
CA ASP A 302 21.07 3.87 -0.69
C ASP A 302 22.23 4.51 0.09
N GLY A 303 22.59 3.91 1.23
CA GLY A 303 23.59 4.40 2.17
C GLY A 303 23.19 5.65 2.97
N ASN A 304 21.91 6.01 3.02
CA ASN A 304 21.37 7.11 3.81
C ASN A 304 20.39 6.62 4.88
N ASP A 305 20.87 5.74 5.75
CA ASP A 305 20.10 5.13 6.84
C ASP A 305 19.50 6.16 7.80
N GLU A 306 20.24 7.25 8.08
CA GLU A 306 19.82 8.26 9.06
C GLU A 306 18.54 9.00 8.60
N ASP A 307 18.41 9.37 7.33
CA ASP A 307 17.17 10.01 6.85
C ASP A 307 15.96 9.05 6.92
N ILE A 308 16.18 7.76 6.66
CA ILE A 308 15.13 6.74 6.85
C ILE A 308 14.74 6.64 8.33
N MET A 309 15.72 6.59 9.22
CA MET A 309 15.49 6.56 10.67
C MET A 309 14.70 7.78 11.17
N TYR A 310 15.03 8.99 10.72
CA TYR A 310 14.27 10.20 11.06
C TYR A 310 12.81 10.12 10.60
N PHE A 311 12.58 9.59 9.40
CA PHE A 311 11.22 9.40 8.89
C PHE A 311 10.44 8.40 9.74
N TYR A 312 11.03 7.24 10.06
CA TYR A 312 10.40 6.23 10.90
C TYR A 312 10.11 6.76 12.31
N ALA A 313 11.06 7.46 12.94
CA ALA A 313 10.86 8.10 14.23
C ALA A 313 9.70 9.12 14.22
N ALA A 314 9.68 10.03 13.25
CA ALA A 314 8.66 11.08 13.21
C ALA A 314 7.27 10.57 12.80
N VAL A 315 7.21 9.58 11.90
CA VAL A 315 5.95 9.11 11.31
C VAL A 315 5.50 7.80 11.96
N PHE A 316 6.28 6.73 11.80
CA PHE A 316 5.88 5.39 12.22
C PHE A 316 5.82 5.25 13.75
N GLU A 317 6.80 5.77 14.49
CA GLU A 317 6.78 5.67 15.96
C GLU A 317 5.69 6.54 16.58
N THR A 318 5.45 7.71 15.99
CA THR A 318 4.47 8.66 16.53
C THR A 318 3.04 8.19 16.26
N LEU A 319 2.76 7.67 15.05
CA LEU A 319 1.41 7.20 14.66
C LEU A 319 1.06 5.80 15.19
N HIS A 320 2.02 5.07 15.77
CA HIS A 320 1.82 3.71 16.29
C HIS A 320 2.00 3.60 17.82
N ARG A 321 1.97 4.72 18.53
CA ARG A 321 2.19 4.77 19.99
C ARG A 321 1.12 4.09 20.86
#